data_AF-A0A2V9G967-F1
#
_entry.id   AF-A0A2V9G967-F1
#
_cell.length_a   1.000
_cell.length_b   1.000
_cell.length_c   1.000
_cell.angle_alpha   90.00
_cell.angle_beta   90.00
_cell.angle_gamma   90.00
#
_symmetry.space_group_name_H-M   'P 1'
#
loop_
_entity.id
_entity.type
_entity.pdbx_description
1 polymer ?
#
loop_
_entity_poly.entity_id
_entity_poly.type
_entity_poly.pdbx_seq_one_letter_code
_entity_poly.pdbx_strand_id
1 'polypeptide(L)'
;MSHFSLEIQALAIRTGKIYIQALPEVQQSDIALFLDIEGIPDRKFSYLIGLLIQDHGTATQHSFWADTAEDEESIWQTFAEKVAEYPDVPIYHYGSYEARAIEILGVTSLVFSLLHKQDSSN
;
A
#
# COMPACT_ATOMS: atom_id res chain seq x y z
N MET A 1 -5.83 -24.67 -1.98
CA MET A 1 -6.56 -23.84 -1.01
C MET A 1 -6.23 -24.35 0.39
N SER A 2 -5.54 -23.57 1.21
CA SER A 2 -5.27 -23.95 2.60
C SER A 2 -6.59 -23.97 3.37
N HIS A 3 -6.91 -25.10 3.98
CA HIS A 3 -8.09 -25.25 4.80
C HIS A 3 -7.78 -24.72 6.20
N PHE A 4 -8.54 -23.73 6.68
CA PHE A 4 -8.39 -23.19 8.01
C PHE A 4 -8.72 -24.25 9.06
N SER A 5 -7.72 -24.78 9.78
CA SER A 5 -7.93 -25.77 10.86
C SER A 5 -8.10 -25.10 12.23
N LEU A 6 -9.30 -25.22 12.77
CA LEU A 6 -9.68 -24.78 14.12
C LEU A 6 -8.88 -25.53 15.20
N GLU A 7 -8.51 -26.79 14.94
CA GLU A 7 -7.74 -27.63 15.85
C GLU A 7 -6.34 -27.07 16.05
N ILE A 8 -5.69 -26.65 14.96
CA ILE A 8 -4.36 -26.01 15.01
C ILE A 8 -4.45 -24.64 15.70
N GLN A 9 -5.52 -23.87 15.45
CA GLN A 9 -5.74 -22.59 16.13
C GLN A 9 -5.91 -22.79 17.65
N ALA A 10 -6.73 -23.75 18.07
CA ALA A 10 -6.91 -24.09 19.48
C ALA A 10 -5.60 -24.57 20.12
N LEU A 11 -4.80 -25.35 19.39
CA LEU A 11 -3.48 -25.81 19.84
C LEU A 11 -2.51 -24.63 20.02
N ALA A 12 -2.51 -23.66 19.09
CA ALA A 12 -1.70 -22.45 19.16
C ALA A 12 -2.01 -21.65 20.44
N ILE A 13 -3.30 -21.41 20.70
CA ILE A 13 -3.77 -20.68 21.89
C ILE A 13 -3.38 -21.43 23.17
N ARG A 14 -3.62 -22.75 23.22
CA ARG A 14 -3.33 -23.57 24.40
C ARG A 14 -1.84 -23.62 24.76
N THR A 15 -0.98 -23.62 23.74
CA THR A 15 0.46 -23.84 23.92
C THR A 15 1.28 -22.56 23.88
N GLY A 16 0.70 -21.43 23.45
CA GLY A 16 1.41 -20.17 23.25
C GLY A 16 2.44 -20.23 22.11
N LYS A 17 2.23 -21.10 21.11
CA LYS A 17 3.15 -21.32 19.99
C LYS A 17 2.52 -20.94 18.66
N ILE A 18 3.36 -20.46 17.74
CA ILE A 18 2.97 -20.21 16.35
C ILE A 18 3.05 -21.52 15.58
N TYR A 19 1.97 -21.89 14.88
CA TYR A 19 1.90 -23.05 14.02
C TYR A 19 1.66 -22.60 12.58
N ILE A 20 2.61 -22.93 11.69
CA ILE A 20 2.53 -22.62 10.26
C ILE A 20 1.95 -23.86 9.55
N GLN A 21 0.74 -23.74 9.00
CA GLN A 21 0.07 -24.87 8.31
C GLN A 21 0.61 -25.09 6.90
N ALA A 22 0.93 -24.00 6.21
CA ALA A 22 1.55 -24.01 4.91
C ALA A 22 2.42 -22.76 4.80
N LEU A 23 3.57 -22.91 4.16
CA LEU A 23 4.35 -21.74 3.76
C LEU A 23 3.61 -21.06 2.60
N PRO A 24 3.36 -19.75 2.67
CA PRO A 24 2.80 -19.04 1.53
C PRO A 24 3.80 -19.09 0.37
N GLU A 25 3.30 -19.39 -0.83
CA GLU A 25 4.07 -19.16 -2.05
C GLU A 25 4.04 -17.65 -2.31
N VAL A 26 5.19 -17.01 -2.11
CA VAL A 26 5.40 -15.59 -2.44
C VAL A 26 6.16 -15.56 -3.76
N GLN A 27 5.66 -14.80 -4.73
CA GLN A 27 6.40 -14.60 -5.98
C GLN A 27 7.72 -13.92 -5.67
N GLN A 28 8.83 -14.61 -5.92
CA GLN A 28 10.15 -13.99 -5.80
C GLN A 28 10.46 -13.27 -7.11
N SER A 29 10.74 -11.98 -6.99
CA SER A 29 11.20 -11.12 -8.08
C SER A 29 12.52 -10.50 -7.65
N ASP A 30 13.40 -10.26 -8.61
CA ASP A 30 14.67 -9.57 -8.37
C ASP A 30 14.45 -8.11 -7.92
N ILE A 31 13.28 -7.57 -8.25
CA ILE A 31 12.79 -6.26 -7.80
C ILE A 31 11.50 -6.45 -7.01
N ALA A 32 11.39 -5.81 -5.85
CA ALA A 32 10.19 -5.82 -5.02
C ALA A 32 9.96 -4.43 -4.42
N LEU A 33 8.71 -3.96 -4.45
CA LEU A 33 8.29 -2.72 -3.83
C LEU A 33 7.52 -3.06 -2.55
N PHE A 34 7.89 -2.47 -1.42
CA PHE A 34 7.14 -2.59 -0.17
C PHE A 34 6.57 -1.23 0.21
N LEU A 35 5.25 -1.20 0.39
CA LEU A 35 4.47 -0.01 0.67
C LEU A 35 3.95 -0.04 2.10
N ASP A 36 4.07 1.10 2.75
CA ASP A 36 3.47 1.38 4.04
C ASP A 36 2.85 2.78 4.00
N ILE A 37 1.65 2.96 4.57
CA ILE A 37 0.94 4.24 4.55
C ILE A 37 0.49 4.56 5.96
N GLU A 38 0.86 5.75 6.41
CA GLU A 38 0.43 6.28 7.69
C GLU A 38 -0.58 7.40 7.48
N GLY A 39 -1.67 7.36 8.25
CA GLY A 39 -2.75 8.31 8.13
C GLY A 39 -3.60 8.42 9.37
N ILE A 40 -4.51 9.39 9.34
CA ILE A 40 -5.51 9.62 10.39
C ILE A 40 -6.87 9.23 9.79
N PRO A 41 -7.38 8.01 10.06
CA PRO A 41 -8.60 7.49 9.42
C PRO A 41 -9.82 8.41 9.59
N ASP A 42 -9.97 9.01 10.78
CA ASP A 42 -11.08 9.92 11.11
C ASP A 42 -11.08 11.19 10.24
N ARG A 43 -9.91 11.57 9.71
CA ARG A 43 -9.73 12.74 8.84
C ARG A 43 -9.61 12.40 7.37
N LYS A 44 -9.58 11.10 7.02
CA LYS A 44 -9.30 10.60 5.67
C LYS A 44 -8.04 11.26 5.06
N PHE A 45 -6.99 11.38 5.88
CA PHE A 45 -5.75 12.06 5.53
C PHE A 45 -4.58 11.12 5.73
N SER A 46 -3.80 10.89 4.68
CA SER A 46 -2.52 10.20 4.71
C SER A 46 -1.38 11.21 4.75
N TYR A 47 -0.59 11.20 5.83
CA TYR A 47 0.50 12.17 6.02
C TYR A 47 1.88 11.60 5.62
N LEU A 48 2.00 10.29 5.50
CA LEU A 48 3.24 9.65 5.08
C LEU A 48 2.96 8.42 4.23
N ILE A 49 3.62 8.37 3.07
CA ILE A 49 3.73 7.18 2.24
C ILE A 49 5.20 6.73 2.29
N GLY A 50 5.43 5.54 2.83
CA GLY A 50 6.72 4.87 2.86
C GLY A 50 6.84 3.88 1.70
N LEU A 51 7.94 3.95 0.95
CA LEU A 51 8.23 2.99 -0.11
C LEU A 51 9.65 2.46 0.05
N LEU A 52 9.79 1.15 0.17
CA LEU A 52 11.07 0.45 0.13
C LEU A 52 11.18 -0.29 -1.20
N ILE A 53 12.18 0.06 -2.00
CA ILE A 53 12.49 -0.61 -3.26
C ILE A 53 13.68 -1.52 -3.00
N GLN A 54 13.45 -2.83 -3.13
CA GLN A 54 14.52 -3.81 -3.17
C GLN A 54 14.80 -4.14 -4.63
N ASP A 55 16.01 -3.87 -5.09
CA ASP A 55 16.44 -4.06 -6.47
C ASP A 55 17.80 -4.80 -6.48
N HIS A 56 17.80 -6.05 -6.97
CA HIS A 56 18.99 -6.91 -7.06
C HIS A 56 19.84 -6.95 -5.78
N GLY A 57 19.18 -6.97 -4.61
CA GLY A 57 19.83 -7.01 -3.29
C GLY A 57 20.19 -5.65 -2.69
N THR A 58 19.94 -4.55 -3.40
CA THR A 58 20.08 -3.18 -2.88
C THR A 58 18.72 -2.67 -2.42
N ALA A 59 18.66 -2.12 -1.20
CA ALA A 59 17.45 -1.54 -0.64
C ALA A 59 17.53 -0.02 -0.65
N THR A 60 16.54 0.65 -1.27
CA THR A 60 16.40 2.10 -1.29
C THR A 60 15.07 2.51 -0.67
N GLN A 61 15.10 3.44 0.28
CA GLN A 61 13.91 3.94 0.96
C GLN A 61 13.52 5.31 0.41
N HIS A 62 12.22 5.48 0.19
CA HIS A 62 11.57 6.76 -0.12
C HIS A 62 10.53 7.07 0.95
N SER A 63 10.38 8.35 1.24
CA SER A 63 9.38 8.86 2.18
C SER A 63 8.74 10.09 1.58
N PHE A 64 7.44 10.03 1.34
CA PHE A 64 6.65 11.13 0.82
C PHE A 64 5.81 11.67 1.97
N TRP A 65 6.17 12.86 2.46
CA TRP A 65 5.63 13.44 3.70
C TRP A 65 4.77 14.68 3.39
N ALA A 66 3.57 14.71 3.97
CA ALA A 66 2.65 15.84 3.88
C ALA A 66 2.53 16.51 5.26
N ASP A 67 2.91 17.78 5.35
CA ASP A 67 2.75 18.57 6.57
C ASP A 67 1.30 19.02 6.75
N THR A 68 0.57 19.18 5.66
CA THR A 68 -0.82 19.63 5.62
C THR A 68 -1.71 18.74 4.74
N ALA A 69 -3.04 18.89 4.85
CA ALA A 69 -3.97 18.13 4.01
C ALA A 69 -3.88 18.56 2.54
N GLU A 70 -3.48 19.80 2.28
CA GLU A 70 -3.26 20.35 0.95
C GLU A 70 -2.03 19.73 0.26
N ASP A 71 -1.05 19.25 1.03
CA ASP A 71 0.14 18.57 0.50
C ASP A 71 -0.13 17.10 0.11
N GLU A 72 -1.26 16.54 0.55
CA GLU A 72 -1.59 15.13 0.35
C GLU A 72 -1.56 14.74 -1.14
N GLU A 73 -2.20 15.53 -2.00
CA GLU A 73 -2.23 15.27 -3.44
C GLU A 73 -0.81 15.21 -4.05
N SER A 74 0.07 16.11 -3.59
CA SER A 74 1.44 16.18 -4.09
C SER A 74 2.27 14.95 -3.73
N ILE A 75 2.14 14.45 -2.49
CA ILE A 75 2.86 13.24 -2.07
C ILE A 75 2.34 12.01 -2.81
N TRP A 76 1.04 11.93 -3.09
CA TRP A 76 0.44 10.85 -3.86
C TRP A 76 0.88 10.85 -5.32
N GLN A 77 0.94 12.03 -5.94
CA GLN A 77 1.46 12.17 -7.29
C GLN A 77 2.93 11.73 -7.36
N THR A 78 3.77 12.22 -6.44
CA THR A 78 5.20 11.88 -6.41
C THR A 78 5.41 10.38 -6.16
N PHE A 79 4.60 9.78 -5.29
CA PHE A 79 4.59 8.33 -5.07
C PHE A 79 4.19 7.58 -6.35
N ALA A 80 3.12 7.98 -7.03
CA ALA A 80 2.66 7.34 -8.27
C ALA A 80 3.69 7.43 -9.38
N GLU A 81 4.36 8.58 -9.54
CA GLU A 81 5.46 8.77 -10.49
C GLU A 81 6.63 7.83 -10.17
N LYS A 82 6.98 7.66 -8.88
CA LYS A 82 8.04 6.73 -8.47
C LYS A 82 7.67 5.27 -8.74
N VAL A 83 6.44 4.86 -8.45
CA VAL A 83 5.97 3.49 -8.72
C VAL A 83 5.88 3.21 -10.22
N ALA A 84 5.55 4.21 -11.03
CA ALA A 84 5.47 4.09 -12.49
C ALA A 84 6.82 3.77 -13.16
N GLU A 85 7.95 3.95 -12.46
CA GLU A 85 9.27 3.47 -12.90
C GLU A 85 9.36 1.93 -12.92
N TYR A 86 8.41 1.23 -12.28
CA TYR A 86 8.39 -0.23 -12.08
C TYR A 86 7.05 -0.87 -12.49
N PRO A 87 6.64 -0.80 -13.77
CA PRO A 87 5.28 -1.12 -14.22
C PRO A 87 4.84 -2.58 -14.01
N ASP A 88 5.78 -3.52 -14.04
CA ASP A 88 5.51 -4.97 -13.94
C ASP A 88 5.97 -5.57 -12.59
N VAL A 89 6.28 -4.73 -11.60
CA VAL A 89 6.80 -5.18 -10.31
C VAL A 89 5.68 -5.23 -9.26
N PRO A 90 5.54 -6.34 -8.51
CA PRO A 90 4.55 -6.41 -7.44
C PRO A 90 4.84 -5.43 -6.30
N ILE A 91 3.78 -4.82 -5.78
CA ILE A 91 3.80 -4.02 -4.55
C ILE A 91 3.27 -4.87 -3.40
N TYR A 92 4.10 -5.05 -2.38
CA TYR A 92 3.78 -5.73 -1.14
C TYR A 92 3.34 -4.72 -0.09
N HIS A 93 2.29 -5.03 0.66
CA HIS A 93 1.80 -4.20 1.76
C HIS A 93 1.25 -5.10 2.89
N TYR A 94 1.10 -4.54 4.09
CA TYR A 94 0.67 -5.29 5.26
C TYR A 94 -0.77 -4.98 5.67
N GLY A 95 -1.67 -5.87 5.31
CA GLY A 95 -3.08 -5.78 5.69
C GLY A 95 -3.94 -5.12 4.61
N SER A 96 -5.17 -4.77 4.94
CA SER A 96 -6.14 -4.23 3.97
C SER A 96 -6.19 -2.70 3.94
N TYR A 97 -5.43 -2.02 4.81
CA TYR A 97 -5.49 -0.58 4.94
C TYR A 97 -4.91 0.13 3.72
N GLU A 98 -3.73 -0.28 3.24
CA GLU A 98 -3.03 0.39 2.14
C GLU A 98 -3.82 0.30 0.84
N ALA A 99 -4.34 -0.89 0.54
CA ALA A 99 -5.22 -1.10 -0.62
C ALA A 99 -6.45 -0.18 -0.57
N ARG A 100 -7.07 -0.04 0.61
CA ARG A 100 -8.22 0.84 0.80
C ARG A 100 -7.85 2.33 0.66
N ALA A 101 -6.69 2.73 1.17
CA ALA A 101 -6.20 4.10 1.04
C ALA A 101 -6.02 4.46 -0.44
N ILE A 102 -5.35 3.59 -1.21
CA ILE A 102 -5.17 3.77 -2.66
C ILE A 102 -6.51 3.86 -3.40
N GLU A 103 -7.48 3.00 -3.09
CA GLU A 103 -8.81 3.04 -3.72
C GLU A 103 -9.54 4.37 -3.48
N ILE A 104 -9.52 4.89 -2.23
CA ILE A 104 -10.17 6.14 -1.87
C ILE A 104 -9.60 7.31 -2.67
N LEU A 105 -8.29 7.33 -2.87
CA LEU A 105 -7.61 8.40 -3.61
C LEU A 105 -7.79 8.29 -5.11
N GLY A 106 -7.78 7.07 -5.66
CA GLY A 106 -8.13 6.84 -7.06
C GLY A 106 -9.52 7.38 -7.40
N VAL A 107 -10.49 7.20 -6.51
CA VAL A 107 -11.84 7.78 -6.65
C VAL A 107 -11.81 9.30 -6.52
N THR A 108 -11.08 9.83 -5.54
CA THR A 108 -11.03 11.28 -5.27
C THR A 108 -10.36 12.04 -6.42
N SER A 109 -9.21 11.57 -6.90
CA SER A 109 -8.49 12.15 -8.05
C SER A 109 -9.33 12.10 -9.34
N LEU A 110 -10.02 11.00 -9.61
CA LEU A 110 -10.92 10.89 -10.77
C LEU A 110 -12.06 11.91 -10.70
N VAL A 111 -12.67 12.10 -9.52
CA VAL A 111 -13.74 13.08 -9.32
C VAL A 111 -13.24 14.51 -9.50
N PHE A 112 -12.07 14.86 -8.95
CA PHE A 112 -11.43 16.17 -9.19
C PHE A 112 -11.15 16.41 -10.67
N SER A 113 -10.59 15.42 -11.38
CA SER A 113 -10.33 15.51 -12.82
C SER A 113 -11.62 15.72 -13.62
N LEU A 114 -12.71 15.03 -13.27
CA LEU A 114 -14.00 15.17 -13.94
C LEU A 114 -14.67 16.53 -13.68
N LEU A 115 -14.54 17.08 -12.47
CA LEU A 115 -15.07 18.39 -12.12
C LEU A 115 -14.32 19.51 -12.87
N HIS A 116 -12.99 19.48 -12.91
CA HIS A 116 -12.22 20.51 -13.64
C HIS A 116 -12.31 20.40 -15.17
N LYS A 117 -12.66 19.23 -15.71
CA LYS A 117 -12.94 19.08 -17.14
C LYS A 117 -14.26 19.73 -17.57
N GLN A 118 -15.23 19.91 -16.65
CA GLN A 118 -16.46 20.64 -16.92
C GLN A 118 -16.28 22.16 -16.94
N ASP A 119 -15.31 22.70 -16.19
CA ASP A 119 -15.03 24.15 -16.17
C ASP A 119 -14.21 24.64 -17.38
N SER A 120 -13.60 23.72 -18.14
CA SER A 120 -12.79 24.03 -19.32
C SER A 120 -13.58 23.98 -20.64
N SER A 121 -14.89 23.76 -20.58
CA SER A 121 -15.81 23.77 -21.73
C SER A 121 -16.81 24.92 -21.61
N ASN A 122 -16.32 26.17 -21.71
CA ASN A 122 -17.13 27.34 -22.04
C ASN A 122 -16.31 28.36 -22.82
#